data_AF-A0A286GZV9-F1
#
_entry.id   AF-A0A286GZV9-F1
#
_cell.length_a   1.000
_cell.length_b   1.000
_cell.length_c   1.000
_cell.angle_alpha   90.00
_cell.angle_beta   90.00
_cell.angle_gamma   90.00
#
_symmetry.space_group_name_H-M   'P 1'
#
loop_
_entity.id
_entity.type
_entity.pdbx_description
1 polymer ?
#
loop_
_entity_poly.entity_id
_entity_poly.type
_entity_poly.pdbx_seq_one_letter_code
_entity_poly.pdbx_strand_id
1 'polypeptide(L)'
;MGRLIAVLLFIAVLVPGVLLARAWWLAAGRRAVAAGGVELAEPTAEGARTLLRQAQYGRRVRLLGLLVGLAGIVGSVVVLAEASVFLWVPILLVGLVAGVLVAEATRPRPRWKMSSPPRRPRLGELISHWLVWTMRVTVAAQVVATVPQWRAGELSDAVGWAALVVPVAAWLLAEAALLRAVVRPLPEQGADVPVDEALRTWTAHLVTAATTVLALLPLGTLLLREGIDPDRVSKGYDFLPVAFVAGGFSALAAGIAVAGFLLTWLRPVRSSTPALTR
;
A
#
# COMPACT_ATOMS: atom_id res chain seq x y z
N MET A 1 -27.50 28.43 -1.14
CA MET A 1 -26.65 27.79 -2.17
C MET A 1 -25.26 27.41 -1.65
N GLY A 2 -24.43 28.34 -1.16
CA GLY A 2 -23.08 28.00 -0.65
C GLY A 2 -23.04 26.92 0.45
N ARG A 3 -24.03 26.93 1.36
CA ARG A 3 -24.18 25.88 2.39
C ARG A 3 -24.46 24.47 1.81
N LEU A 4 -25.21 24.37 0.72
CA LEU A 4 -25.54 23.08 0.09
C LEU A 4 -24.33 22.49 -0.63
N ILE A 5 -23.56 23.34 -1.33
CA ILE A 5 -22.30 22.96 -1.99
C ILE A 5 -21.29 22.48 -0.94
N ALA A 6 -21.14 23.21 0.16
CA ALA A 6 -20.26 22.81 1.26
C ALA A 6 -20.64 21.45 1.88
N VAL A 7 -21.94 21.18 2.06
CA VAL A 7 -22.44 19.90 2.57
C VAL A 7 -22.22 18.77 1.57
N LEU A 8 -22.50 18.99 0.28
CA LEU A 8 -22.27 17.98 -0.77
C LEU A 8 -20.78 17.66 -0.92
N LEU A 9 -19.92 18.68 -0.86
CA LEU A 9 -18.46 18.53 -0.81
C LEU A 9 -18.02 17.73 0.40
N PHE A 10 -18.56 18.06 1.58
CA PHE A 10 -18.24 17.35 2.81
C PHE A 10 -18.62 15.86 2.72
N ILE A 11 -19.81 15.54 2.22
CA ILE A 11 -20.27 14.15 2.02
C ILE A 11 -19.38 13.45 0.98
N ALA A 12 -19.12 14.10 -0.15
CA ALA A 12 -18.29 13.55 -1.23
C ALA A 12 -16.84 13.27 -0.77
N VAL A 13 -16.30 14.10 0.12
CA VAL A 13 -14.96 13.89 0.71
C VAL A 13 -14.97 12.77 1.74
N LEU A 14 -15.94 12.78 2.65
CA LEU A 14 -15.94 11.97 3.86
C LEU A 14 -16.40 10.53 3.60
N VAL A 15 -17.39 10.31 2.74
CA VAL A 15 -17.97 8.97 2.50
C VAL A 15 -16.93 8.00 1.92
N PRO A 16 -16.15 8.33 0.87
CA PRO A 16 -15.16 7.41 0.32
C PRO A 16 -14.07 7.06 1.35
N GLY A 17 -13.60 8.07 2.11
CA GLY A 17 -12.60 7.89 3.15
C GLY A 17 -13.09 6.96 4.27
N VAL A 18 -14.32 7.15 4.75
CA VAL A 18 -14.93 6.32 5.81
C VAL A 18 -15.16 4.89 5.33
N LEU A 19 -15.67 4.70 4.12
CA LEU A 19 -15.88 3.37 3.55
C LEU A 19 -14.55 2.61 3.38
N LEU A 20 -13.51 3.31 2.92
CA LEU A 20 -12.17 2.72 2.78
C LEU A 20 -11.57 2.38 4.15
N ALA A 21 -11.65 3.30 5.12
CA ALA A 21 -11.18 3.06 6.49
C ALA A 21 -11.89 1.86 7.13
N ARG A 22 -13.21 1.74 6.95
CA ARG A 22 -13.98 0.57 7.40
C ARG A 22 -13.51 -0.72 6.73
N ALA A 23 -13.25 -0.71 5.43
CA ALA A 23 -12.76 -1.87 4.72
C ALA A 23 -11.38 -2.33 5.27
N TRP A 24 -10.49 -1.38 5.55
CA TRP A 24 -9.19 -1.67 6.16
C TRP A 24 -9.28 -2.10 7.62
N TRP A 25 -10.26 -1.59 8.38
CA TRP A 25 -10.53 -2.08 9.74
C TRP A 25 -10.95 -3.55 9.74
N LEU A 26 -11.85 -3.95 8.84
CA LEU A 26 -12.23 -5.37 8.67
C LEU A 26 -11.03 -6.23 8.25
N ALA A 27 -10.14 -5.67 7.42
CA ALA A 27 -8.89 -6.30 7.02
C ALA A 27 -7.93 -6.50 8.22
N ALA A 28 -7.89 -5.55 9.15
CA ALA A 28 -7.15 -5.67 10.40
C ALA A 28 -7.65 -6.87 11.23
N GLY A 29 -8.97 -7.06 11.31
CA GLY A 29 -9.58 -8.21 11.98
C GLY A 29 -9.11 -9.55 11.40
N ARG A 30 -9.05 -9.68 10.07
CA ARG A 30 -8.53 -10.91 9.43
C ARG A 30 -7.07 -11.18 9.77
N ARG A 31 -6.24 -10.14 9.81
CA ARG A 31 -4.83 -10.28 10.22
C ARG A 31 -4.70 -10.70 11.68
N ALA A 32 -5.56 -10.18 12.57
CA ALA A 32 -5.57 -10.61 13.96
C ALA A 32 -5.93 -12.10 14.10
N VAL A 33 -6.93 -12.57 13.35
CA VAL A 33 -7.29 -14.00 13.30
C VAL A 33 -6.13 -14.85 12.77
N ALA A 34 -5.49 -14.43 11.68
CA ALA A 34 -4.37 -15.17 11.11
C ALA A 34 -3.15 -15.21 12.06
N ALA A 35 -2.89 -14.14 12.80
CA ALA A 35 -1.86 -14.12 13.85
C ALA A 35 -2.22 -15.06 15.00
N GLY A 36 -3.47 -15.02 15.48
CA GLY A 36 -3.94 -15.96 16.52
C GLY A 36 -3.83 -17.42 16.09
N GLY A 37 -4.03 -17.73 14.81
CA GLY A 37 -3.82 -19.07 14.27
C GLY A 37 -2.37 -19.56 14.40
N VAL A 38 -1.38 -18.66 14.29
CA VAL A 38 0.05 -18.98 14.49
C VAL A 38 0.40 -19.17 15.97
N GLU A 39 -0.32 -18.52 16.87
CA GLU A 39 -0.12 -18.67 18.31
C GLU A 39 -0.78 -19.95 18.85
N LEU A 40 -1.92 -20.35 18.28
CA LEU A 40 -2.68 -21.54 18.69
C LEU A 40 -2.16 -22.84 18.09
N ALA A 41 -1.67 -22.81 16.85
CA ALA A 41 -1.04 -23.96 16.22
C ALA A 41 0.48 -23.83 16.36
N GLU A 42 1.06 -24.55 17.32
CA GLU A 42 2.50 -24.52 17.52
C GLU A 42 3.22 -24.89 16.22
N PRO A 43 4.01 -23.95 15.65
CA PRO A 43 4.63 -24.17 14.36
C PRO A 43 5.66 -25.28 14.46
N THR A 44 5.83 -26.06 13.39
CA THR A 44 6.92 -27.03 13.36
C THR A 44 8.28 -26.33 13.42
N ALA A 45 9.35 -27.08 13.70
CA ALA A 45 10.71 -26.52 13.66
C ALA A 45 11.04 -25.90 12.28
N GLU A 46 10.48 -26.44 11.20
CA GLU A 46 10.59 -25.85 9.87
C GLU A 46 9.75 -24.57 9.72
N GLY A 47 8.53 -24.57 10.27
CA GLY A 47 7.65 -23.41 10.37
C GLY A 47 8.32 -22.22 11.08
N ALA A 48 8.87 -22.46 12.27
CA ALA A 48 9.56 -21.46 13.07
C ALA A 48 10.81 -20.89 12.37
N ARG A 49 11.64 -21.76 11.77
CA ARG A 49 12.81 -21.33 10.98
C ARG A 49 12.40 -20.48 9.79
N THR A 50 11.28 -20.81 9.15
CA THR A 50 10.74 -20.01 8.05
C THR A 50 10.34 -18.63 8.52
N LEU A 51 9.56 -18.50 9.61
CA LEU A 51 9.19 -17.20 10.19
C LEU A 51 10.41 -16.32 10.48
N LEU A 52 11.45 -16.88 11.11
CA LEU A 52 12.69 -16.14 11.41
C LEU A 52 13.40 -15.68 10.14
N ARG A 53 13.55 -16.55 9.14
CA ARG A 53 14.18 -16.22 7.85
C ARG A 53 13.42 -15.11 7.13
N GLN A 54 12.08 -15.17 7.13
CA GLN A 54 11.24 -14.14 6.53
C GLN A 54 11.39 -12.80 7.24
N ALA A 55 11.37 -12.80 8.58
CA ALA A 55 11.52 -11.58 9.37
C ALA A 55 12.89 -10.90 9.16
N GLN A 56 13.98 -11.69 9.09
CA GLN A 56 15.32 -11.17 8.82
C GLN A 56 15.43 -10.62 7.40
N TYR A 57 14.95 -11.35 6.40
CA TYR A 57 14.95 -10.90 5.01
C TYR A 57 14.16 -9.60 4.84
N GLY A 58 12.93 -9.56 5.36
CA GLY A 58 12.08 -8.38 5.31
C GLY A 58 12.72 -7.17 5.98
N ARG A 59 13.39 -7.35 7.12
CA ARG A 59 14.12 -6.27 7.79
C ARG A 59 15.26 -5.72 6.92
N ARG A 60 16.07 -6.60 6.32
CA ARG A 60 17.21 -6.19 5.47
C ARG A 60 16.74 -5.42 4.24
N VAL A 61 15.75 -5.92 3.53
CA VAL A 61 15.26 -5.27 2.30
C VAL A 61 14.56 -3.93 2.61
N ARG A 62 13.80 -3.84 3.70
CA ARG A 62 13.20 -2.57 4.12
C ARG A 62 14.26 -1.54 4.55
N LEU A 63 15.35 -1.98 5.17
CA LEU A 63 16.49 -1.11 5.47
C LEU A 63 17.15 -0.60 4.19
N LEU A 64 17.32 -1.45 3.17
CA LEU A 64 17.81 -1.02 1.86
C LEU A 64 16.87 0.03 1.23
N GLY A 65 15.55 -0.18 1.31
CA GLY A 65 14.57 0.83 0.88
C GLY A 65 14.72 2.16 1.61
N LEU A 66 14.92 2.13 2.93
CA LEU A 66 15.22 3.33 3.72
C LEU A 66 16.51 4.03 3.24
N LEU A 67 17.58 3.27 3.01
CA LEU A 67 18.84 3.81 2.50
C LEU A 67 18.69 4.42 1.10
N VAL A 68 17.89 3.79 0.22
CA VAL A 68 17.55 4.35 -1.10
C VAL A 68 16.77 5.66 -0.94
N GLY A 69 15.83 5.74 0.01
CA GLY A 69 15.13 6.99 0.33
C GLY A 69 16.09 8.09 0.80
N LEU A 70 17.02 7.76 1.70
CA LEU A 70 18.04 8.71 2.16
C LEU A 70 18.97 9.16 1.02
N ALA A 71 19.40 8.24 0.16
CA ALA A 71 20.20 8.57 -1.02
C ALA A 71 19.43 9.47 -2.00
N GLY A 72 18.12 9.25 -2.14
CA GLY A 72 17.22 10.11 -2.92
C GLY A 72 17.15 11.53 -2.36
N ILE A 73 17.10 11.70 -1.04
CA ILE A 73 17.15 13.02 -0.38
C ILE A 73 18.47 13.73 -0.68
N VAL A 74 19.59 13.04 -0.51
CA VAL A 74 20.91 13.62 -0.81
C VAL A 74 20.98 14.01 -2.28
N GLY A 75 20.52 13.15 -3.19
CA GLY A 75 20.45 13.44 -4.61
C GLY A 75 19.58 14.65 -4.93
N SER A 76 18.40 14.77 -4.30
CA SER A 76 17.51 15.91 -4.53
C SER A 76 18.13 17.22 -4.05
N VAL A 77 18.82 17.21 -2.90
CA VAL A 77 19.53 18.40 -2.39
C VAL A 77 20.66 18.81 -3.34
N VAL A 78 21.43 17.85 -3.86
CA VAL A 78 22.54 18.12 -4.78
C VAL A 78 22.05 18.67 -6.12
N VAL A 79 20.99 18.09 -6.68
CA VAL A 79 20.50 18.43 -8.03
C VAL A 79 19.65 19.70 -8.02
N LEU A 80 18.78 19.86 -7.02
CA LEU A 80 17.82 20.98 -6.97
C LEU A 80 18.36 22.17 -6.16
N ALA A 81 19.52 22.02 -5.50
CA ALA A 81 20.06 22.97 -4.52
C ALA A 81 19.04 23.36 -3.43
N GLU A 82 17.99 22.55 -3.26
CA GLU A 82 16.84 22.86 -2.42
C GLU A 82 16.80 21.91 -1.21
N ALA A 83 17.12 22.45 -0.04
CA ALA A 83 17.08 21.73 1.23
C ALA A 83 15.69 21.82 1.88
N SER A 84 14.63 21.55 1.12
CA SER A 84 13.27 21.61 1.63
C SER A 84 12.87 20.28 2.28
N VAL A 85 12.60 20.31 3.59
CA VAL A 85 12.09 19.16 4.35
C VAL A 85 10.79 18.61 3.74
N PHE A 86 10.00 19.46 3.08
CA PHE A 86 8.77 19.07 2.39
C PHE A 86 9.02 18.12 1.21
N LEU A 87 10.20 18.17 0.59
CA LEU A 87 10.61 17.23 -0.46
C LEU A 87 11.18 15.93 0.14
N TRP A 88 11.80 16.02 1.32
CA TRP A 88 12.47 14.88 1.94
C TRP A 88 11.50 13.81 2.41
N VAL A 89 10.38 14.22 3.03
CA VAL A 89 9.40 13.29 3.59
C VAL A 89 8.78 12.38 2.50
N PRO A 90 8.29 12.91 1.36
CA PRO A 90 7.80 12.08 0.26
C PRO A 90 8.86 11.13 -0.30
N ILE A 91 10.10 11.59 -0.50
CA ILE A 91 11.19 10.74 -1.02
C ILE A 91 11.49 9.59 -0.06
N LEU A 92 11.60 9.88 1.24
CA LEU A 92 11.83 8.87 2.26
C LEU A 92 10.69 7.85 2.33
N LEU A 93 9.44 8.34 2.25
CA LEU A 93 8.25 7.50 2.22
C LEU A 93 8.26 6.57 1.01
N VAL A 94 8.57 7.09 -0.18
CA VAL A 94 8.68 6.29 -1.40
C VAL A 94 9.76 5.21 -1.23
N GLY A 95 10.95 5.56 -0.75
CA GLY A 95 12.03 4.59 -0.52
C GLY A 95 11.63 3.49 0.48
N LEU A 96 11.02 3.86 1.60
CA LEU A 96 10.57 2.92 2.63
C LEU A 96 9.47 1.99 2.11
N VAL A 97 8.46 2.53 1.43
CA VAL A 97 7.35 1.75 0.90
C VAL A 97 7.79 0.87 -0.27
N ALA A 98 8.70 1.35 -1.13
CA ALA A 98 9.34 0.54 -2.16
C ALA A 98 10.11 -0.63 -1.54
N GLY A 99 10.86 -0.39 -0.45
CA GLY A 99 11.52 -1.47 0.31
C GLY A 99 10.53 -2.52 0.84
N VAL A 100 9.35 -2.10 1.30
CA VAL A 100 8.27 -3.03 1.69
C VAL A 100 7.80 -3.85 0.49
N LEU A 101 7.47 -3.20 -0.63
CA LEU A 101 6.97 -3.86 -1.83
C LEU A 101 7.98 -4.85 -2.41
N VAL A 102 9.24 -4.45 -2.53
CA VAL A 102 10.32 -5.34 -2.98
C VAL A 102 10.45 -6.51 -2.02
N ALA A 103 10.51 -6.30 -0.71
CA ALA A 103 10.64 -7.37 0.28
C ALA A 103 9.54 -8.43 0.16
N GLU A 104 8.31 -7.99 -0.06
CA GLU A 104 7.15 -8.87 -0.22
C GLU A 104 7.13 -9.55 -1.59
N ALA A 105 7.48 -8.82 -2.66
CA ALA A 105 7.55 -9.34 -4.03
C ALA A 105 8.70 -10.33 -4.24
N THR A 106 9.79 -10.24 -3.48
CA THR A 106 10.98 -11.12 -3.57
C THR A 106 11.10 -12.10 -2.41
N ARG A 107 10.14 -12.10 -1.48
CA ARG A 107 10.12 -12.90 -0.26
C ARG A 107 10.57 -14.36 -0.48
N PRO A 108 11.56 -14.91 0.25
CA PRO A 108 12.03 -16.28 0.06
C PRO A 108 10.89 -17.29 0.10
N ARG A 109 10.92 -18.35 -0.73
CA ARG A 109 9.90 -19.40 -0.67
C ARG A 109 10.16 -20.31 0.54
N PRO A 110 9.12 -20.69 1.32
CA PRO A 110 9.20 -21.77 2.30
C PRO A 110 9.64 -23.07 1.62
N ARG A 111 10.34 -23.93 2.36
CA ARG A 111 10.89 -25.20 1.84
C ARG A 111 10.15 -26.45 2.35
N TRP A 112 9.06 -26.27 3.10
CA TRP A 112 8.26 -27.37 3.64
C TRP A 112 7.57 -28.17 2.55
N LYS A 113 7.22 -29.42 2.88
CA LYS A 113 6.51 -30.32 1.98
C LYS A 113 5.10 -29.78 1.69
N MET A 114 4.69 -29.88 0.44
CA MET A 114 3.43 -29.31 -0.06
C MET A 114 2.35 -30.39 -0.14
N SER A 115 1.10 -29.97 0.03
CA SER A 115 -0.07 -30.84 -0.09
C SER A 115 -0.12 -31.62 -1.41
N SER A 116 -0.51 -32.90 -1.33
CA SER A 116 -0.80 -33.77 -2.46
C SER A 116 -2.16 -34.44 -2.25
N PRO A 117 -3.19 -34.17 -3.08
CA PRO A 117 -3.17 -33.29 -4.26
C PRO A 117 -2.98 -31.80 -3.90
N PRO A 118 -2.45 -30.97 -4.83
CA PRO A 118 -2.11 -29.58 -4.54
C PRO A 118 -3.36 -28.74 -4.30
N ARG A 119 -3.53 -28.23 -3.08
CA ARG A 119 -4.56 -27.24 -2.73
C ARG A 119 -3.96 -25.84 -2.72
N ARG A 120 -4.64 -24.86 -3.33
CA ARG A 120 -4.20 -23.47 -3.42
C ARG A 120 -5.23 -22.54 -2.77
N PRO A 121 -4.80 -21.49 -2.05
CA PRO A 121 -5.73 -20.52 -1.49
C PRO A 121 -6.31 -19.65 -2.60
N ARG A 122 -7.54 -19.18 -2.40
CA ARG A 122 -8.16 -18.15 -3.25
C ARG A 122 -7.74 -16.77 -2.76
N LEU A 123 -7.60 -15.81 -3.67
CA LEU A 123 -7.22 -14.44 -3.30
C LEU A 123 -8.21 -13.83 -2.28
N GLY A 124 -9.50 -14.10 -2.43
CA GLY A 124 -10.56 -13.65 -1.51
C GLY A 124 -10.48 -14.21 -0.09
N GLU A 125 -9.75 -15.30 0.12
CA GLU A 125 -9.47 -15.85 1.45
C GLU A 125 -8.42 -14.97 2.15
N LEU A 126 -7.41 -14.52 1.40
CA LEU A 126 -6.27 -13.75 1.90
C LEU A 126 -6.57 -12.25 2.09
N ILE A 127 -7.35 -11.65 1.20
CA ILE A 127 -7.69 -10.22 1.23
C ILE A 127 -9.03 -9.97 0.53
N SER A 128 -9.74 -8.93 0.95
CA SER A 128 -10.96 -8.50 0.26
C SER A 128 -10.67 -8.12 -1.20
N HIS A 129 -11.42 -8.69 -2.14
CA HIS A 129 -11.37 -8.32 -3.55
C HIS A 129 -11.63 -6.83 -3.77
N TRP A 130 -12.46 -6.21 -2.92
CA TRP A 130 -12.73 -4.78 -2.97
C TRP A 130 -11.45 -3.95 -2.77
N LEU A 131 -10.61 -4.31 -1.79
CA LEU A 131 -9.36 -3.58 -1.52
C LEU A 131 -8.35 -3.71 -2.67
N VAL A 132 -8.27 -4.90 -3.27
CA VAL A 132 -7.42 -5.13 -4.45
C VAL A 132 -7.91 -4.30 -5.65
N TRP A 133 -9.23 -4.26 -5.87
CA TRP A 133 -9.82 -3.42 -6.91
C TRP A 133 -9.60 -1.93 -6.64
N THR A 134 -9.80 -1.46 -5.42
CA THR A 134 -9.52 -0.07 -5.04
C THR A 134 -8.06 0.28 -5.33
N MET A 135 -7.10 -0.57 -4.95
CA MET A 135 -5.68 -0.36 -5.27
C MET A 135 -5.47 -0.15 -6.78
N ARG A 136 -6.02 -1.05 -7.61
CA ARG A 136 -5.87 -0.99 -9.08
C ARG A 136 -6.49 0.27 -9.68
N VAL A 137 -7.71 0.60 -9.26
CA VAL A 137 -8.44 1.78 -9.74
C VAL A 137 -7.71 3.06 -9.33
N THR A 138 -7.18 3.14 -8.11
CA THR A 138 -6.41 4.30 -7.67
C THR A 138 -5.16 4.49 -8.51
N VAL A 139 -4.40 3.43 -8.79
CA VAL A 139 -3.21 3.51 -9.65
C VAL A 139 -3.61 3.98 -11.06
N ALA A 140 -4.67 3.42 -11.63
CA ALA A 140 -5.17 3.83 -12.94
C ALA A 140 -5.61 5.32 -12.94
N ALA A 141 -6.36 5.75 -11.94
CA ALA A 141 -6.80 7.14 -11.81
C ALA A 141 -5.62 8.10 -11.65
N GLN A 142 -4.60 7.71 -10.89
CA GLN A 142 -3.37 8.46 -10.71
C GLN A 142 -2.61 8.62 -12.04
N VAL A 143 -2.47 7.55 -12.83
CA VAL A 143 -1.85 7.61 -14.16
C VAL A 143 -2.66 8.51 -15.10
N VAL A 144 -3.98 8.36 -15.11
CA VAL A 144 -4.90 9.18 -15.92
C VAL A 144 -4.84 10.65 -15.54
N ALA A 145 -4.65 11.00 -14.26
CA ALA A 145 -4.45 12.39 -13.83
C ALA A 145 -3.07 12.94 -14.23
N THR A 146 -2.04 12.09 -14.19
CA THR A 146 -0.64 12.52 -14.45
C THR A 146 -0.39 12.82 -15.92
N VAL A 147 -0.85 11.95 -16.83
CA VAL A 147 -0.49 12.04 -18.26
C VAL A 147 -0.93 13.35 -18.92
N PRO A 148 -2.18 13.84 -18.73
CA PRO A 148 -2.62 15.10 -19.31
C PRO A 148 -1.83 16.29 -18.81
N GLN A 149 -1.64 16.42 -17.49
CA GLN A 149 -0.88 17.51 -16.87
C GLN A 149 0.57 17.55 -17.35
N TRP A 150 1.19 16.37 -17.46
CA TRP A 150 2.56 16.30 -17.96
C TRP A 150 2.65 16.68 -19.44
N ARG A 151 1.71 16.22 -20.29
CA ARG A 151 1.67 16.62 -21.71
C ARG A 151 1.36 18.10 -21.92
N ALA A 152 0.62 18.72 -21.01
CA ALA A 152 0.35 20.16 -21.02
C ALA A 152 1.55 21.00 -20.54
N GLY A 153 2.64 20.38 -20.09
CA GLY A 153 3.81 21.07 -19.57
C GLY A 153 3.63 21.62 -18.15
N GLU A 154 2.57 21.21 -17.44
CA GLU A 154 2.30 21.66 -16.08
C GLU A 154 3.18 20.96 -15.04
N LEU A 155 3.63 19.75 -15.34
CA LEU A 155 4.59 19.00 -14.55
C LEU A 155 5.95 19.05 -15.25
N SER A 156 7.01 19.32 -14.49
CA SER A 156 8.37 19.12 -15.00
C SER A 156 8.59 17.66 -15.35
N ASP A 157 9.49 17.38 -16.30
CA ASP A 157 9.75 16.00 -16.75
C ASP A 157 10.14 15.06 -15.60
N ALA A 158 10.93 15.55 -14.64
CA ALA A 158 11.31 14.77 -13.46
C ALA A 158 10.08 14.38 -12.62
N VAL A 159 9.14 15.30 -12.41
CA VAL A 159 7.91 15.05 -11.64
C VAL A 159 6.96 14.15 -12.43
N GLY A 160 6.78 14.39 -13.73
CA GLY A 160 5.96 13.56 -14.60
C GLY A 160 6.43 12.10 -14.63
N TRP A 161 7.74 11.87 -14.80
CA TRP A 161 8.33 10.52 -14.72
C TRP A 161 8.16 9.90 -13.34
N ALA A 162 8.45 10.62 -12.27
CA ALA A 162 8.30 10.10 -10.91
C ALA A 162 6.84 9.71 -10.60
N ALA A 163 5.90 10.60 -10.95
CA ALA A 163 4.48 10.39 -10.78
C ALA A 163 3.97 9.22 -11.65
N LEU A 164 4.57 8.92 -12.80
CA LEU A 164 4.17 7.76 -13.60
C LEU A 164 4.81 6.45 -13.11
N VAL A 165 6.14 6.45 -12.95
CA VAL A 165 6.93 5.23 -12.74
C VAL A 165 6.74 4.66 -11.35
N VAL A 166 6.74 5.49 -10.31
CA VAL A 166 6.63 5.03 -8.91
C VAL A 166 5.34 4.22 -8.66
N PRO A 167 4.13 4.72 -8.97
CA PRO A 167 2.90 3.97 -8.73
C PRO A 167 2.74 2.77 -9.65
N VAL A 168 3.20 2.85 -10.92
CA VAL A 168 3.16 1.71 -11.84
C VAL A 168 4.11 0.59 -11.37
N ALA A 169 5.35 0.92 -11.00
CA ALA A 169 6.29 -0.06 -10.46
C ALA A 169 5.77 -0.66 -9.15
N ALA A 170 5.19 0.16 -8.27
CA ALA A 170 4.56 -0.31 -7.04
C ALA A 170 3.42 -1.31 -7.32
N TRP A 171 2.55 -1.00 -8.28
CA TRP A 171 1.48 -1.88 -8.71
C TRP A 171 2.00 -3.21 -9.25
N LEU A 172 2.99 -3.19 -10.15
CA LEU A 172 3.58 -4.41 -10.70
C LEU A 172 4.21 -5.29 -9.60
N LEU A 173 4.92 -4.69 -8.64
CA LEU A 173 5.47 -5.41 -7.49
C LEU A 173 4.37 -6.02 -6.61
N ALA A 174 3.28 -5.28 -6.39
CA ALA A 174 2.14 -5.78 -5.63
C ALA A 174 1.43 -6.94 -6.33
N GLU A 175 1.15 -6.84 -7.62
CA GLU A 175 0.56 -7.94 -8.41
C GLU A 175 1.47 -9.17 -8.42
N ALA A 176 2.79 -8.99 -8.55
CA ALA A 176 3.75 -10.08 -8.46
C ALA A 176 3.71 -10.77 -7.08
N ALA A 177 3.65 -9.99 -6.00
CA ALA A 177 3.55 -10.52 -4.64
C ALA A 177 2.22 -11.27 -4.41
N LEU A 178 1.09 -10.71 -4.87
CA LEU A 178 -0.24 -11.33 -4.78
C LEU A 178 -0.30 -12.64 -5.57
N LEU A 179 0.21 -12.64 -6.81
CA LEU A 179 0.28 -13.83 -7.65
C LEU A 179 1.12 -14.93 -6.97
N ARG A 180 2.30 -14.56 -6.45
CA ARG A 180 3.16 -15.49 -5.69
C ARG A 180 2.45 -16.05 -4.46
N ALA A 181 1.62 -15.24 -3.81
CA ALA A 181 0.86 -15.63 -2.62
C ALA A 181 -0.32 -16.57 -2.92
N VAL A 182 -0.78 -16.71 -4.17
CA VAL A 182 -1.88 -17.64 -4.52
C VAL A 182 -1.42 -18.85 -5.35
N VAL A 183 -0.33 -18.72 -6.11
CA VAL A 183 0.16 -19.80 -6.98
C VAL A 183 0.80 -20.95 -6.20
N ARG A 184 1.43 -20.67 -5.06
CA ARG A 184 2.08 -21.70 -4.23
C ARG A 184 1.03 -22.59 -3.55
N PRO A 185 1.11 -23.93 -3.64
CA PRO A 185 0.25 -24.84 -2.88
C PRO A 185 0.35 -24.65 -1.37
N LEU A 186 -0.65 -25.13 -0.63
CA LEU A 186 -0.64 -25.17 0.82
C LEU A 186 0.34 -26.23 1.35
N PRO A 187 0.88 -26.06 2.57
CA PRO A 187 1.69 -27.07 3.25
C PRO A 187 0.95 -28.41 3.34
N GLU A 188 1.72 -29.51 3.36
CA GLU A 188 1.17 -30.84 3.62
C GLU A 188 0.78 -30.99 5.10
N GLN A 189 1.62 -30.45 5.99
CA GLN A 189 1.43 -30.56 7.44
C GLN A 189 0.43 -29.52 7.94
N GLY A 190 -0.61 -29.96 8.65
CA GLY A 190 -1.66 -29.09 9.17
C GLY A 190 -1.16 -27.99 10.11
N ALA A 191 -0.11 -28.26 10.90
CA ALA A 191 0.47 -27.29 11.84
C ALA A 191 1.15 -26.09 11.14
N ASP A 192 1.65 -26.26 9.92
CA ASP A 192 2.29 -25.18 9.15
C ASP A 192 1.29 -24.39 8.28
N VAL A 193 0.04 -24.86 8.15
CA VAL A 193 -1.01 -24.17 7.39
C VAL A 193 -1.31 -22.78 7.98
N PRO A 194 -1.50 -22.60 9.30
CA PRO A 194 -1.72 -21.28 9.88
C PRO A 194 -0.54 -20.32 9.68
N VAL A 195 0.70 -20.84 9.73
CA VAL A 195 1.91 -20.05 9.43
C VAL A 195 1.92 -19.57 7.98
N ASP A 196 1.63 -20.48 7.05
CA ASP A 196 1.59 -20.17 5.62
C ASP A 196 0.48 -19.16 5.29
N GLU A 197 -0.70 -19.36 5.87
CA GLU A 197 -1.85 -18.47 5.72
C GLU A 197 -1.55 -17.08 6.29
N ALA A 198 -1.01 -17.00 7.50
CA ALA A 198 -0.62 -15.73 8.11
C ALA A 198 0.40 -14.98 7.26
N LEU A 199 1.43 -15.65 6.73
CA LEU A 199 2.42 -15.03 5.86
C LEU A 199 1.82 -14.50 4.55
N ARG A 200 0.89 -15.25 3.92
CA ARG A 200 0.21 -14.83 2.68
C ARG A 200 -0.75 -13.67 2.93
N THR A 201 -1.54 -13.74 3.99
CA THR A 201 -2.43 -12.67 4.44
C THR A 201 -1.62 -11.41 4.76
N TRP A 202 -0.46 -11.55 5.42
CA TRP A 202 0.43 -10.42 5.68
C TRP A 202 0.88 -9.73 4.39
N THR A 203 1.34 -10.55 3.44
CA THR A 203 1.84 -10.11 2.14
C THR A 203 0.74 -9.33 1.41
N ALA A 204 -0.44 -9.94 1.26
CA ALA A 204 -1.54 -9.37 0.50
C ALA A 204 -1.98 -8.00 1.03
N HIS A 205 -2.12 -7.87 2.35
CA HIS A 205 -2.50 -6.61 2.98
C HIS A 205 -1.40 -5.55 2.85
N LEU A 206 -0.13 -5.92 3.08
CA LEU A 206 0.98 -4.98 3.01
C LEU A 206 1.15 -4.39 1.61
N VAL A 207 1.17 -5.23 0.58
CA VAL A 207 1.42 -4.76 -0.79
C VAL A 207 0.24 -3.95 -1.35
N THR A 208 -0.99 -4.35 -0.99
CA THR A 208 -2.20 -3.62 -1.38
C THR A 208 -2.23 -2.24 -0.70
N ALA A 209 -1.94 -2.16 0.60
CA ALA A 209 -1.92 -0.91 1.35
C ALA A 209 -0.80 0.02 0.85
N ALA A 210 0.42 -0.50 0.73
CA ALA A 210 1.59 0.21 0.24
C ALA A 210 1.35 0.87 -1.13
N THR A 211 0.86 0.08 -2.09
CA THR A 211 0.56 0.57 -3.45
C THR A 211 -0.57 1.59 -3.44
N THR A 212 -1.62 1.35 -2.64
CA THR A 212 -2.74 2.29 -2.50
C THR A 212 -2.26 3.65 -1.97
N VAL A 213 -1.37 3.67 -0.97
CA VAL A 213 -0.77 4.91 -0.44
C VAL A 213 0.07 5.62 -1.49
N LEU A 214 0.95 4.88 -2.20
CA LEU A 214 1.80 5.45 -3.25
C LEU A 214 1.02 5.99 -4.45
N ALA A 215 -0.23 5.57 -4.64
CA ALA A 215 -1.10 6.11 -5.69
C ALA A 215 -2.03 7.23 -5.18
N LEU A 216 -2.63 7.08 -3.98
CA LEU A 216 -3.58 8.06 -3.43
C LEU A 216 -2.93 9.40 -3.11
N LEU A 217 -1.73 9.41 -2.53
CA LEU A 217 -1.09 10.66 -2.11
C LEU A 217 -0.75 11.54 -3.33
N PRO A 218 -0.06 11.03 -4.38
CA PRO A 218 0.18 11.83 -5.58
C PRO A 218 -1.09 12.20 -6.32
N LEU A 219 -2.07 11.27 -6.43
CA LEU A 219 -3.37 11.57 -7.03
C LEU A 219 -4.05 12.74 -6.31
N GLY A 220 -4.06 12.73 -4.99
CA GLY A 220 -4.62 13.81 -4.18
C GLY A 220 -3.99 15.16 -4.50
N THR A 221 -2.66 15.21 -4.60
CA THR A 221 -1.92 16.43 -4.97
C THR A 221 -2.25 16.90 -6.40
N LEU A 222 -2.29 15.99 -7.37
CA LEU A 222 -2.60 16.31 -8.77
C LEU A 222 -4.02 16.86 -8.94
N LEU A 223 -4.99 16.27 -8.24
CA LEU A 223 -6.38 16.75 -8.24
C LEU A 223 -6.51 18.10 -7.54
N LEU A 224 -5.84 18.30 -6.39
CA LEU A 224 -5.87 19.61 -5.74
C LEU A 224 -5.27 20.71 -6.61
N ARG A 225 -4.19 20.42 -7.34
CA ARG A 225 -3.59 21.37 -8.28
C ARG A 225 -4.60 21.79 -9.35
N GLU A 226 -5.27 20.84 -10.00
CA GLU A 226 -6.30 21.10 -11.02
C GLU A 226 -7.51 21.85 -10.50
N GLY A 227 -7.87 21.57 -9.24
CA GLY A 227 -8.98 22.22 -8.57
C GLY A 227 -8.67 23.64 -8.08
N ILE A 228 -7.39 23.94 -7.83
CA ILE A 228 -6.90 25.21 -7.28
C ILE A 228 -6.02 25.89 -8.33
N ASP A 229 -6.63 26.36 -9.42
CA ASP A 229 -5.97 27.18 -10.43
C ASP A 229 -6.34 28.66 -10.20
N PRO A 230 -5.39 29.52 -9.75
CA PRO A 230 -5.66 30.91 -9.45
C PRO A 230 -5.96 31.77 -10.69
N ASP A 231 -5.53 31.33 -11.87
CA ASP A 231 -5.67 32.08 -13.12
C ASP A 231 -6.95 31.68 -13.89
N ARG A 232 -7.66 30.64 -13.43
CA ARG A 232 -8.85 30.11 -14.09
C ARG A 232 -10.07 30.98 -13.83
N VAL A 233 -10.45 31.77 -14.84
CA VAL A 233 -11.72 32.52 -14.83
C VAL A 233 -12.85 31.62 -15.34
N SER A 234 -13.59 30.98 -14.42
CA SER A 234 -14.79 30.21 -14.77
C SER A 234 -15.97 31.14 -15.11
N LYS A 235 -16.55 31.01 -16.31
CA LYS A 235 -17.83 31.67 -16.66
C LYS A 235 -18.99 30.73 -16.30
N GLY A 236 -19.83 31.13 -15.34
CA GLY A 236 -21.01 30.35 -14.92
C GLY A 236 -20.74 29.38 -13.77
N TYR A 237 -21.61 28.38 -13.59
CA TYR A 237 -21.44 27.32 -12.58
C TYR A 237 -20.54 26.21 -13.13
N ASP A 238 -19.27 26.20 -12.73
CA ASP A 238 -18.32 25.13 -13.04
C ASP A 238 -18.12 24.21 -11.83
N PHE A 239 -18.61 22.97 -11.93
CA PHE A 239 -18.49 21.96 -10.87
C PHE A 239 -17.19 21.17 -10.94
N LEU A 240 -16.42 21.28 -12.03
CA LEU A 240 -15.24 20.47 -12.24
C LEU A 240 -14.10 20.81 -11.26
N PRO A 241 -13.73 22.10 -11.04
CA PRO A 241 -12.74 22.45 -10.02
C PRO A 241 -13.17 22.00 -8.62
N VAL A 242 -14.47 22.14 -8.33
CA VAL A 242 -15.07 21.71 -7.06
C VAL A 242 -14.91 20.19 -6.86
N ALA A 243 -15.17 19.40 -7.91
CA ALA A 243 -14.99 17.95 -7.89
C ALA A 243 -13.51 17.55 -7.72
N PHE A 244 -12.58 18.26 -8.36
CA PHE A 244 -11.15 18.03 -8.20
C PHE A 244 -10.65 18.37 -6.80
N VAL A 245 -11.09 19.49 -6.21
CA VAL A 245 -10.77 19.81 -4.81
C VAL A 245 -11.31 18.73 -3.86
N ALA A 246 -12.57 18.31 -4.04
CA ALA A 246 -13.18 17.27 -3.23
C ALA A 246 -12.44 15.93 -3.35
N GLY A 247 -12.18 15.50 -4.59
CA GLY A 247 -11.47 14.27 -4.88
C GLY A 247 -10.03 14.31 -4.35
N GLY A 248 -9.37 15.46 -4.47
CA GLY A 248 -8.02 15.69 -3.97
C GLY A 248 -7.92 15.52 -2.45
N PHE A 249 -8.76 16.23 -1.70
CA PHE A 249 -8.82 16.06 -0.24
C PHE A 249 -9.23 14.66 0.19
N SER A 250 -10.20 14.05 -0.50
CA SER A 250 -10.63 12.68 -0.21
C SER A 250 -9.49 11.67 -0.42
N ALA A 251 -8.74 11.80 -1.53
CA ALA A 251 -7.61 10.95 -1.84
C ALA A 251 -6.48 11.11 -0.82
N LEU A 252 -6.15 12.34 -0.40
CA LEU A 252 -5.16 12.57 0.65
C LEU A 252 -5.58 11.98 1.99
N ALA A 253 -6.82 12.26 2.44
CA ALA A 253 -7.34 11.76 3.70
C ALA A 253 -7.37 10.22 3.71
N ALA A 254 -7.84 9.61 2.62
CA ALA A 254 -7.82 8.18 2.42
C ALA A 254 -6.39 7.62 2.44
N GLY A 255 -5.45 8.25 1.73
CA GLY A 255 -4.04 7.84 1.69
C GLY A 255 -3.40 7.85 3.08
N ILE A 256 -3.64 8.90 3.87
CA ILE A 256 -3.16 9.01 5.25
C ILE A 256 -3.78 7.92 6.14
N ALA A 257 -5.09 7.68 6.01
CA ALA A 257 -5.76 6.63 6.78
C ALA A 257 -5.18 5.24 6.49
N VAL A 258 -4.95 4.90 5.21
CA VAL A 258 -4.32 3.62 4.82
C VAL A 258 -2.87 3.55 5.30
N ALA A 259 -2.13 4.66 5.26
CA ALA A 259 -0.76 4.72 5.78
C ALA A 259 -0.70 4.42 7.28
N GLY A 260 -1.68 4.88 8.07
CA GLY A 260 -1.81 4.52 9.49
C GLY A 260 -1.87 3.00 9.70
N PHE A 261 -2.72 2.30 8.95
CA PHE A 261 -2.77 0.84 8.98
C PHE A 261 -1.44 0.21 8.55
N LEU A 262 -0.85 0.68 7.44
CA LEU A 262 0.42 0.18 6.93
C LEU A 262 1.52 0.22 8.00
N LEU A 263 1.66 1.34 8.73
CA LEU A 263 2.65 1.50 9.79
C LEU A 263 2.47 0.47 10.91
N THR A 264 1.23 0.24 11.36
CA THR A 264 0.95 -0.79 12.38
C THR A 264 1.27 -2.20 11.89
N TRP A 265 1.20 -2.43 10.58
CA TRP A 265 1.36 -3.74 9.93
C TRP A 265 2.78 -4.07 9.49
N LEU A 266 3.71 -3.13 9.58
CA LEU A 266 5.12 -3.39 9.32
C LEU A 266 5.73 -4.39 10.31
N ARG A 267 5.09 -4.62 11.47
CA ARG A 267 5.54 -5.65 12.42
C ARG A 267 5.44 -7.05 11.79
N PRO A 268 6.53 -7.84 11.84
CA PRO A 268 6.53 -9.20 11.28
C PRO A 268 5.62 -10.11 12.11
N VAL A 269 5.12 -11.18 11.48
CA VAL A 269 4.46 -12.29 12.18
C VAL A 269 5.43 -12.90 13.18
N ARG A 270 4.96 -13.19 14.39
CA ARG A 270 5.72 -13.82 15.47
C ARG A 270 4.90 -14.97 16.03
N SER A 271 5.57 -16.05 16.42
CA SER A 271 5.02 -17.04 17.33
C SER A 271 5.58 -16.75 18.72
N SER A 272 4.74 -16.41 19.69
CA SER A 272 5.11 -16.51 21.11
C SER A 272 4.62 -17.86 21.63
N THR A 273 5.45 -18.55 22.39
CA THR A 273 5.00 -19.72 23.16
C THR A 273 3.81 -19.29 24.03
N PRO A 274 2.67 -20.01 24.02
CA PRO A 274 1.53 -19.67 24.87
C PRO A 274 1.97 -19.55 26.33
N ALA A 275 1.51 -18.52 27.03
CA ALA A 275 1.76 -18.30 28.45
C ALA A 275 1.11 -19.34 29.39
N LEU A 276 0.67 -20.49 28.87
CA LEU A 276 0.03 -21.57 29.62
C LEU A 276 1.02 -22.52 30.31
N THR A 277 2.28 -22.13 30.45
CA THR A 277 3.12 -22.59 31.56
C THR A 277 2.85 -21.69 32.78
N ARG A 278 1.74 -21.95 33.47
CA ARG A 278 1.58 -21.76 34.92
C ARG A 278 0.43 -22.61 35.43
#